data_AF-A0A1H6F6Q1-F1
#
_entry.id   AF-A0A1H6F6Q1-F1
#
_cell.length_a   1.000
_cell.length_b   1.000
_cell.length_c   1.000
_cell.angle_alpha   90.00
_cell.angle_beta   90.00
_cell.angle_gamma   90.00
#
_symmetry.space_group_name_H-M   'P 1'
#
loop_
_entity.id
_entity.type
_entity.pdbx_description
1 polymer ?
#
loop_
_entity_poly.entity_id
_entity_poly.type
_entity_poly.pdbx_seq_one_letter_code
_entity_poly.pdbx_strand_id
1 'polypeptide(L)'
;MTDLEGGIFSITNGGIFGSMLSTPILNPPQSAILGMHNIVERPVAENGEVVIRPVMYIALSYDHRIIDGRDAVQGLVAIKQSLEDPMRLLLEL
;
A
#
# COMPACT_ATOMS: atom_id res chain seq x y z
N MET A 1 -23.52 -2.56 -14.74
CA MET A 1 -22.57 -1.56 -15.28
C MET A 1 -22.34 -0.42 -14.31
N THR A 2 -23.37 0.01 -13.57
CA THR A 2 -23.26 0.94 -12.43
C THR A 2 -22.17 0.56 -11.43
N ASP A 3 -21.95 -0.74 -11.18
CA ASP A 3 -20.97 -1.22 -10.20
C ASP A 3 -19.52 -0.95 -10.58
N LEU A 4 -19.25 -0.62 -11.85
CA LEU A 4 -17.91 -0.31 -12.38
C LEU A 4 -17.71 1.20 -12.61
N GLU A 5 -18.75 2.01 -12.37
CA GLU A 5 -18.69 3.46 -12.54
C GLU A 5 -18.36 4.16 -11.23
N GLY A 6 -17.59 5.24 -11.31
CA GLY A 6 -17.15 6.01 -10.15
C GLY A 6 -15.95 5.40 -9.44
N GLY A 7 -15.86 5.63 -8.13
CA GLY A 7 -14.69 5.31 -7.31
C GLY A 7 -13.70 6.47 -7.21
N ILE A 8 -13.17 6.66 -6.01
CA ILE A 8 -12.24 7.76 -5.67
C ILE A 8 -10.81 7.27 -5.45
N PHE A 9 -10.62 5.95 -5.33
CA PHE A 9 -9.35 5.30 -5.06
C PHE A 9 -9.39 3.87 -5.59
N SER A 10 -8.25 3.35 -6.03
CA SER A 10 -8.11 1.97 -6.52
C SER A 10 -7.12 1.20 -5.67
N ILE A 11 -7.42 -0.08 -5.45
CA ILE A 11 -6.49 -1.06 -4.88
C ILE A 11 -6.31 -2.16 -5.92
N THR A 12 -5.06 -2.46 -6.27
CA THR A 12 -4.71 -3.56 -7.17
C THR A 12 -3.79 -4.54 -6.47
N ASN A 13 -4.01 -5.83 -6.65
CA ASN A 13 -3.19 -6.88 -6.04
C ASN A 13 -2.51 -7.71 -7.12
N GLY A 14 -1.29 -7.31 -7.49
CA GLY A 14 -0.43 -8.09 -8.38
C GLY A 14 0.29 -9.24 -7.67
N GLY A 15 0.21 -9.30 -6.33
CA GLY A 15 0.80 -10.36 -5.53
C GLY A 15 0.27 -11.75 -5.84
N ILE A 16 -0.96 -11.85 -6.36
CA ILE A 16 -1.56 -13.11 -6.84
C ILE A 16 -0.76 -13.75 -7.98
N PHE A 17 0.02 -12.95 -8.72
CA PHE A 17 0.89 -13.40 -9.81
C PHE A 17 2.36 -13.50 -9.41
N GLY A 18 2.68 -13.34 -8.12
CA GLY A 18 4.05 -13.37 -7.61
C GLY A 18 4.83 -12.06 -7.83
N SER A 19 4.16 -10.96 -8.20
CA SER A 19 4.81 -9.64 -8.31
C SER A 19 5.40 -9.22 -6.97
N MET A 20 6.68 -8.86 -6.96
CA MET A 20 7.38 -8.40 -5.75
C MET A 20 7.16 -6.91 -5.47
N LEU A 21 7.27 -6.08 -6.51
CA LEU A 21 7.12 -4.63 -6.47
C LEU A 21 6.86 -4.15 -7.91
N SER A 22 6.01 -3.16 -8.07
CA SER A 22 5.67 -2.55 -9.35
C SER A 22 5.23 -1.10 -9.18
N THR A 23 5.12 -0.38 -10.30
CA THR A 23 4.57 0.98 -10.36
C THR A 23 3.14 0.91 -10.92
N PRO A 24 2.11 0.84 -10.06
CA PRO A 24 0.72 0.75 -10.54
C PRO A 24 0.34 2.01 -11.31
N ILE A 25 -0.46 1.86 -12.36
CA ILE A 25 -0.96 2.99 -13.16
C ILE A 25 -2.26 3.50 -12.56
N LEU A 26 -2.42 4.83 -12.48
CA LEU A 26 -3.68 5.46 -12.05
C LEU A 26 -4.85 4.98 -12.92
N ASN A 27 -6.04 4.87 -12.32
CA ASN A 27 -7.29 4.64 -13.03
C ASN A 27 -8.06 5.97 -13.12
N PRO A 28 -7.94 6.75 -14.23
CA PRO A 28 -8.56 8.07 -14.31
C PRO A 28 -10.09 7.97 -14.16
N PRO A 29 -10.74 8.91 -13.47
CA PRO A 29 -10.23 10.20 -13.01
C PRO A 29 -9.61 10.20 -11.60
N GLN A 30 -9.28 9.05 -11.01
CA GLN A 30 -8.77 8.96 -9.64
C GLN A 30 -7.35 9.51 -9.49
N SER A 31 -7.04 10.06 -8.32
CA SER A 31 -5.75 10.73 -8.04
C SER A 31 -4.69 9.81 -7.44
N ALA A 32 -5.04 8.60 -6.99
CA ALA A 32 -4.09 7.66 -6.41
C ALA A 32 -4.54 6.19 -6.57
N ILE A 33 -3.56 5.27 -6.54
CA ILE A 33 -3.76 3.82 -6.58
C ILE A 33 -2.76 3.12 -5.65
N LEU A 34 -3.25 2.19 -4.82
CA LEU A 34 -2.43 1.32 -3.97
C LEU A 34 -2.17 -0.01 -4.69
N GLY A 35 -0.90 -0.35 -4.87
CA GLY A 35 -0.44 -1.65 -5.35
C GLY A 35 0.00 -2.56 -4.22
N MET A 36 -0.69 -3.68 -4.05
CA MET A 36 -0.30 -4.81 -3.20
C MET A 36 0.50 -5.84 -4.01
N HIS A 37 1.44 -6.49 -3.32
CA HIS A 37 2.39 -7.43 -3.91
C HIS A 37 2.41 -8.74 -3.12
N ASN A 38 3.27 -9.67 -3.52
CA ASN A 38 3.35 -10.95 -2.84
C ASN A 38 3.86 -10.78 -1.40
N ILE A 39 3.45 -11.72 -0.55
CA ILE A 39 3.97 -11.88 0.80
C ILE A 39 5.04 -12.96 0.73
N VAL A 40 6.26 -12.63 1.12
CA VAL A 40 7.39 -13.58 1.12
C VAL A 40 8.16 -13.48 2.42
N GLU A 41 8.67 -14.61 2.90
CA GLU A 41 9.54 -14.64 4.08
C GLU A 41 10.85 -13.91 3.80
N ARG A 42 11.18 -12.91 4.63
CA ARG A 42 12.41 -12.11 4.52
C ARG A 42 13.08 -11.95 5.87
N PRO A 43 14.43 -11.93 5.91
CA PRO A 43 15.15 -11.46 7.09
C PRO A 43 14.93 -9.96 7.28
N VAL A 44 14.50 -9.57 8.48
CA VAL A 44 14.34 -8.19 8.92
C VAL A 44 15.04 -8.00 10.27
N ALA A 45 15.46 -6.76 10.55
CA ALA A 45 16.02 -6.41 11.85
C ALA A 45 14.92 -6.01 12.81
N GLU A 46 14.78 -6.71 13.93
CA GLU A 46 13.89 -6.35 15.04
C GLU A 46 14.68 -6.39 16.35
N ASN A 47 14.66 -5.29 17.11
CA ASN A 47 15.35 -5.18 18.40
C ASN A 47 16.84 -5.56 18.37
N GLY A 48 17.52 -5.30 17.24
CA GLY A 48 18.95 -5.60 17.06
C GLY A 48 19.24 -7.02 16.54
N GLU A 49 18.23 -7.88 16.41
CA GLU A 49 18.37 -9.26 15.94
C GLU A 49 17.82 -9.43 14.52
N VAL A 50 18.34 -10.41 13.79
CA VAL A 50 17.79 -10.82 12.49
C VAL A 50 16.70 -11.86 12.72
N VAL A 51 15.46 -11.51 12.35
CA VAL A 51 14.30 -12.40 12.43
C VAL A 51 13.69 -12.58 11.05
N ILE A 52 13.10 -13.75 10.79
CA ILE A 52 12.35 -13.99 9.56
C ILE A 52 10.91 -13.52 9.77
N ARG A 53 10.38 -12.75 8.80
CA ARG A 53 8.99 -12.26 8.79
C ARG A 53 8.36 -12.41 7.40
N PRO A 54 7.03 -12.63 7.33
CA PRO A 54 6.28 -12.45 6.10
C PRO A 54 6.22 -10.96 5.77
N VAL A 55 6.85 -10.55 4.67
CA VAL A 55 6.94 -9.16 4.24
C VAL A 55 6.30 -8.97 2.87
N MET A 56 5.53 -7.89 2.73
CA MET A 56 4.96 -7.42 1.47
C MET A 56 5.44 -6.00 1.19
N TYR A 57 5.85 -5.73 -0.05
CA TYR A 57 5.99 -4.35 -0.51
C TYR A 57 4.64 -3.78 -0.92
N ILE A 58 4.39 -2.53 -0.55
CA ILE A 58 3.23 -1.76 -1.00
C ILE A 58 3.72 -0.54 -1.78
N ALA A 59 3.04 -0.22 -2.87
CA ALA A 59 3.37 0.91 -3.72
C ALA A 59 2.17 1.86 -3.82
N LEU A 60 2.42 3.17 -3.72
CA LEU A 60 1.40 4.19 -3.95
C LEU A 60 1.83 5.03 -5.15
N SER A 61 1.10 4.91 -6.25
CA SER A 61 1.22 5.86 -7.36
C SER A 61 0.17 6.94 -7.16
N TYR A 62 0.55 8.20 -7.38
CA TYR A 62 -0.31 9.35 -7.15
C TYR A 62 -0.04 10.45 -8.17
N ASP A 63 -1.06 11.26 -8.42
CA ASP A 63 -0.96 12.43 -9.28
C ASP A 63 -0.29 13.59 -8.54
N HIS A 64 0.99 13.80 -8.81
CA HIS A 64 1.79 14.88 -8.23
C HIS A 64 1.27 16.30 -8.50
N ARG A 65 0.34 16.48 -9.45
CA ARG A 65 -0.30 17.79 -9.68
C ARG A 65 -1.29 18.14 -8.58
N ILE A 66 -1.76 17.15 -7.82
CA ILE A 66 -2.83 17.29 -6.82
C ILE A 66 -2.33 16.90 -5.43
N ILE A 67 -1.50 15.85 -5.33
CA ILE A 67 -1.01 15.29 -4.07
C ILE A 67 0.49 15.58 -3.93
N ASP A 68 0.87 16.24 -2.83
CA ASP A 68 2.27 16.46 -2.50
C ASP A 68 2.96 15.17 -2.03
N GLY A 69 4.28 15.10 -2.20
CA GLY A 69 5.07 13.94 -1.78
C GLY A 69 4.95 13.66 -0.28
N ARG A 70 4.82 14.70 0.56
CA ARG A 70 4.60 14.52 1.99
C ARG A 70 3.32 13.75 2.27
N ASP A 71 2.20 14.18 1.70
CA ASP A 71 0.88 13.59 1.96
C ASP A 71 0.81 12.14 1.46
N ALA A 72 1.38 11.87 0.29
CA ALA A 72 1.47 10.51 -0.25
C ALA A 72 2.29 9.59 0.67
N VAL A 73 3.45 10.04 1.15
CA VAL A 73 4.30 9.26 2.05
C VAL A 73 3.62 9.04 3.40
N GLN A 74 3.03 10.08 4.00
CA GLN A 74 2.34 9.97 5.28
C GLN A 74 1.13 9.03 5.18
N GLY A 75 0.35 9.11 4.10
CA GLY A 75 -0.75 8.18 3.83
C GLY A 75 -0.28 6.73 3.70
N LEU A 76 0.80 6.48 2.97
CA LEU A 76 1.35 5.13 2.82
C LEU A 76 1.91 4.57 4.13
N VAL A 77 2.56 5.42 4.94
CA VAL A 77 3.03 5.05 6.29
C VAL A 77 1.86 4.74 7.22
N ALA A 78 0.77 5.51 7.17
CA ALA A 78 -0.42 5.23 7.97
C ALA A 78 -1.03 3.87 7.58
N ILE A 79 -1.16 3.57 6.28
CA ILE A 79 -1.62 2.26 5.80
C ILE A 79 -0.70 1.14 6.32
N LYS A 80 0.62 1.32 6.19
CA LYS A 80 1.61 0.36 6.72
C LYS A 80 1.38 0.09 8.21
N GLN A 81 1.29 1.14 9.03
CA GLN A 81 1.13 1.01 10.48
C GLN A 81 -0.17 0.32 10.86
N SER A 82 -1.28 0.63 10.19
CA SER A 82 -2.56 -0.02 10.41
C SER A 82 -2.58 -1.49 10.01
N LEU A 83 -1.76 -1.89 9.04
CA LEU A 83 -1.62 -3.30 8.65
C LEU A 83 -0.70 -4.08 9.60
N GLU A 84 0.37 -3.46 10.09
CA GLU A 84 1.31 -4.06 11.06
C GLU A 84 0.70 -4.15 12.46
N ASP A 85 -0.18 -3.21 12.83
CA ASP A 85 -0.91 -3.19 14.10
C ASP A 85 -2.38 -2.76 13.89
N PRO A 86 -3.30 -3.71 13.59
CA PRO A 86 -4.70 -3.41 13.33
C PRO A 86 -5.46 -2.79 14.50
N MET A 87 -4.94 -2.86 15.74
CA MET A 87 -5.58 -2.23 16.90
C MET A 87 -5.62 -0.70 16.78
N ARG A 88 -4.71 -0.10 16.00
CA ARG A 88 -4.71 1.34 15.70
C ARG A 88 -6.01 1.81 15.06
N LEU A 89 -6.61 0.98 14.20
CA LEU A 89 -7.89 1.30 13.55
C LEU A 89 -9.04 1.36 14.56
N LEU A 90 -9.01 0.53 15.61
CA LEU A 90 -10.03 0.55 16.67
C LEU A 90 -9.87 1.75 17.60
N LEU A 91 -8.63 2.16 17.83
CA LEU A 91 -8.28 3.25 18.75
C LEU A 91 -8.25 4.63 18.07
N GLU A 92 -8.52 4.70 16.77
CA GLU A 92 -8.44 5.92 15.93
C GLU A 92 -7.09 6.66 16.06
N LEU A 93 -6.00 5.88 16.10
CA LEU A 93 -4.61 6.35 16.28
C LEU A 93 -3.86 6.60 14.97
#